data_AF-A0A522MCT4-F1
#
_entry.id   AF-A0A522MCT4-F1
#
_cell.length_a   1.000
_cell.length_b   1.000
_cell.length_c   1.000
_cell.angle_alpha   90.00
_cell.angle_beta   90.00
_cell.angle_gamma   90.00
#
_symmetry.space_group_name_H-M   'P 1'
#
loop_
_entity.id
_entity.type
_entity.pdbx_description
1 polymer ?
#
loop_
_entity_poly.entity_id
_entity_poly.type
_entity_poly.pdbx_seq_one_letter_code
_entity_poly.pdbx_strand_id
1 'polypeptide(L)'
;MAMIWPFIERLLSRASAARASRISTGSRSCIFTSCFIVASKPESLRHRKEAYCDLYLKAILEQWLNRCMVGRIRRMTKPDDFVKTALRLPRDLRDELKESAASAGRSMNDEIVARARLQPQSVAATAILNKIELYETQIREAEKRRMESLWRMVERLSAVIGRAEPLVQASQGQGKEEVLREIEVTRELVKALSDYR
;
A
#
# COMPACT_ATOMS: atom_id res chain seq x y z
N MET A 1 35.90 -42.23 19.02
CA MET A 1 34.61 -41.77 18.47
C MET A 1 34.43 -42.26 17.02
N ALA A 2 34.17 -43.56 16.82
CA ALA A 2 34.15 -44.18 15.48
C ALA A 2 32.87 -44.98 15.17
N MET A 3 31.72 -44.63 15.79
CA MET A 3 30.46 -45.38 15.61
C MET A 3 29.31 -44.60 14.97
N ILE A 4 29.48 -43.33 14.62
CA ILE A 4 28.37 -42.51 14.06
C ILE A 4 28.33 -42.54 12.52
N TRP A 5 29.46 -42.80 11.86
CA TRP A 5 29.56 -42.77 10.39
C TRP A 5 28.67 -43.80 9.65
N PRO A 6 28.56 -45.07 10.11
CA PRO A 6 27.71 -46.05 9.43
C PRO A 6 26.20 -45.74 9.53
N PHE A 7 25.79 -44.94 10.51
CA PHE A 7 24.39 -44.51 10.70
C PHE A 7 24.02 -43.37 9.74
N ILE A 8 24.97 -42.45 9.48
CA ILE A 8 24.79 -41.36 8.53
C ILE A 8 24.74 -41.88 7.09
N GLU A 9 25.56 -42.87 6.73
CA GLU A 9 25.51 -43.50 5.39
C GLU A 9 24.18 -44.21 5.11
N ARG A 10 23.58 -44.88 6.10
CA ARG A 10 22.25 -45.49 5.95
C ARG A 10 21.12 -44.47 5.83
N LEU A 11 21.23 -43.31 6.49
CA LEU A 11 20.26 -42.21 6.37
C LEU A 11 20.34 -41.55 4.99
N LEU A 12 21.54 -41.34 4.46
CA LEU A 12 21.75 -40.76 3.13
C LEU A 12 21.33 -41.71 2.00
N SER A 13 21.55 -43.02 2.15
CA SER A 13 21.12 -44.03 1.17
C SER A 13 19.59 -44.21 1.13
N ARG A 14 18.89 -44.04 2.25
CA ARG A 14 17.41 -44.03 2.30
C ARG A 14 16.81 -42.75 1.73
N ALA A 15 17.47 -41.60 1.91
CA ALA A 15 17.02 -40.32 1.36
C ALA A 15 17.14 -40.27 -0.18
N SER A 16 18.11 -40.97 -0.77
CA SER A 16 18.24 -41.06 -2.24
C SER A 16 17.21 -42.02 -2.85
N ALA A 17 16.93 -43.15 -2.21
CA ALA A 17 15.92 -44.11 -2.68
C ALA A 17 14.49 -43.54 -2.64
N ALA A 18 14.15 -42.73 -1.62
CA ALA A 18 12.84 -42.07 -1.50
C ALA A 18 12.61 -40.93 -2.52
N ARG A 19 13.67 -40.44 -3.19
CA ARG A 19 13.59 -39.39 -4.20
C ARG A 19 13.47 -39.91 -5.64
N ALA A 20 13.87 -41.15 -5.90
CA ALA A 20 13.71 -41.79 -7.20
C ALA A 20 12.25 -42.20 -7.50
N SER A 21 11.40 -42.37 -6.48
CA SER A 21 10.01 -42.80 -6.65
C SER A 21 8.96 -41.67 -6.72
N ARG A 22 9.39 -40.40 -6.84
CA ARG A 22 8.48 -39.22 -6.87
C ARG A 22 8.65 -38.32 -8.09
N ILE A 23 9.19 -38.86 -9.18
CA ILE A 23 9.29 -38.16 -10.48
C ILE A 23 8.64 -39.03 -11.56
N SER A 24 7.33 -39.27 -11.44
CA SER A 24 6.52 -39.74 -12.57
C SER A 24 5.03 -39.40 -12.40
N THR A 25 4.67 -38.16 -12.14
CA THR A 25 3.36 -37.62 -12.57
C THR A 25 3.45 -36.11 -12.56
N GLY A 26 3.24 -35.52 -13.74
CA GLY A 26 3.64 -34.17 -14.07
C GLY A 26 2.89 -33.06 -13.33
N SER A 27 3.59 -31.96 -13.09
CA SER A 27 3.18 -30.64 -13.55
C SER A 27 4.32 -29.64 -13.36
N ARG A 28 4.81 -29.08 -14.47
CA ARG A 28 5.57 -27.84 -14.64
C ARG A 28 6.59 -27.48 -13.55
N SER A 29 7.79 -28.05 -13.65
CA SER A 29 9.01 -27.54 -13.03
C SER A 29 9.66 -26.49 -13.93
N CYS A 30 9.66 -25.21 -13.52
CA CYS A 30 10.63 -24.24 -13.99
C CYS A 30 11.74 -24.12 -12.94
N ILE A 31 12.91 -24.68 -13.28
CA ILE A 31 14.26 -24.23 -12.94
C ILE A 31 14.50 -23.86 -11.47
N PHE A 32 14.98 -24.82 -10.69
CA PHE A 32 15.77 -24.55 -9.49
C PHE A 32 16.98 -25.50 -9.47
N THR A 33 17.96 -25.18 -10.31
CA THR A 33 19.25 -25.87 -10.32
C THR A 33 20.35 -24.85 -10.52
N SER A 34 20.74 -24.18 -9.45
CA SER A 34 22.10 -23.65 -9.28
C SER A 34 22.33 -23.27 -7.82
N CYS A 35 23.57 -23.46 -7.36
CA CYS A 35 24.12 -23.18 -6.03
C CYS A 35 23.98 -24.30 -5.00
N PHE A 36 24.85 -25.31 -5.11
CA PHE A 36 25.40 -25.99 -3.94
C PHE A 36 26.80 -26.54 -4.23
N ILE A 37 27.82 -25.67 -4.26
CA ILE A 37 29.21 -26.03 -3.90
C ILE A 37 29.88 -24.80 -3.29
N VAL A 38 29.84 -24.65 -1.96
CA VAL A 38 30.96 -24.08 -1.18
C VAL A 38 30.88 -24.67 0.23
N ALA A 39 31.46 -25.85 0.43
CA ALA A 39 31.80 -26.34 1.75
C ALA A 39 33.30 -26.60 1.75
N SER A 40 34.07 -25.69 2.37
CA SER A 40 35.37 -25.89 3.06
C SER A 40 36.22 -24.61 3.09
N LYS A 41 36.50 -24.07 4.30
CA LYS A 41 37.51 -23.03 4.68
C LYS A 41 37.18 -21.53 4.43
N PRO A 42 37.92 -20.57 5.02
CA PRO A 42 38.29 -20.32 6.43
C PRO A 42 37.65 -18.99 6.96
N GLU A 43 37.93 -18.60 8.21
CA GLU A 43 37.25 -17.51 8.97
C GLU A 43 37.30 -16.07 8.40
N SER A 44 37.91 -15.82 7.24
CA SER A 44 38.03 -14.48 6.62
C SER A 44 36.79 -14.02 5.82
N LEU A 45 35.67 -14.76 5.88
CA LEU A 45 34.47 -14.52 5.06
C LEU A 45 33.28 -13.89 5.79
N ARG A 46 33.41 -13.41 7.04
CA ARG A 46 32.30 -12.75 7.75
C ARG A 46 31.81 -11.47 7.05
N HIS A 47 32.72 -10.61 6.58
CA HIS A 47 32.33 -9.38 5.86
C HIS A 47 31.75 -9.63 4.46
N ARG A 48 31.95 -10.82 3.87
CA ARG A 48 31.31 -11.19 2.60
C ARG A 48 29.91 -11.77 2.78
N LYS A 49 29.56 -12.26 3.97
CA LYS A 49 28.20 -12.74 4.27
C LYS A 49 27.19 -11.59 4.37
N GLU A 50 27.58 -10.46 4.97
CA GLU A 50 26.73 -9.25 5.04
C GLU A 50 26.41 -8.71 3.65
N ALA A 51 27.41 -8.61 2.77
CA ALA A 51 27.20 -8.17 1.38
C ALA A 51 26.31 -9.14 0.56
N TYR A 52 26.36 -10.44 0.86
CA TYR A 52 25.50 -11.44 0.23
C TYR A 52 24.06 -11.36 0.74
N CYS A 53 23.86 -11.11 2.03
CA CYS A 53 22.53 -10.88 2.61
C CYS A 53 21.89 -9.63 2.04
N ASP A 54 22.63 -8.54 1.84
CA ASP A 54 22.11 -7.30 1.25
C ASP A 54 21.70 -7.47 -0.21
N LEU A 55 22.50 -8.17 -1.02
CA LEU A 55 22.16 -8.47 -2.42
C LEU A 55 20.96 -9.42 -2.52
N TYR A 56 20.86 -10.39 -1.61
CA TYR A 56 19.75 -11.33 -1.57
C TYR A 56 18.45 -10.66 -1.06
N LEU A 57 18.54 -9.77 -0.07
CA LEU A 57 17.41 -8.94 0.37
C LEU A 57 16.92 -8.03 -0.75
N LYS A 58 17.84 -7.42 -1.52
CA LYS A 58 17.49 -6.54 -2.64
C LYS A 58 16.74 -7.31 -3.74
N ALA A 59 17.26 -8.48 -4.13
CA ALA A 59 16.62 -9.33 -5.14
C ALA A 59 15.24 -9.84 -4.66
N ILE A 60 15.12 -10.22 -3.39
CA ILE A 60 13.84 -10.66 -2.81
C ILE A 60 12.88 -9.48 -2.74
N LEU A 61 13.29 -8.30 -2.27
CA LEU A 61 12.44 -7.10 -2.17
C LEU A 61 11.96 -6.63 -3.54
N GLU A 62 12.80 -6.64 -4.57
CA GLU A 62 12.37 -6.31 -5.94
C GLU A 62 11.37 -7.33 -6.49
N GLN A 63 11.59 -8.63 -6.23
CA GLN A 63 10.66 -9.68 -6.64
C GLN A 63 9.35 -9.62 -5.83
N TRP A 64 9.41 -9.21 -4.56
CA TRP A 64 8.26 -9.03 -3.67
C TRP A 64 7.43 -7.79 -4.00
N LEU A 65 8.07 -6.65 -4.26
CA LEU A 65 7.42 -5.41 -4.69
C LEU A 65 6.66 -5.64 -5.99
N ASN A 66 7.25 -6.38 -6.94
CA ASN A 66 6.61 -6.68 -8.22
C ASN A 66 5.47 -7.72 -8.12
N ARG A 67 5.48 -8.64 -7.13
CA ARG A 67 4.42 -9.65 -6.94
C ARG A 67 3.31 -9.26 -5.98
N CYS A 68 3.60 -8.44 -4.96
CA CYS A 68 2.68 -8.18 -3.85
C CYS A 68 2.02 -6.80 -3.91
N MET A 69 2.51 -5.85 -4.72
CA MET A 69 1.85 -4.55 -4.91
C MET A 69 0.73 -4.53 -5.95
N VAL A 70 0.29 -5.69 -6.45
CA VAL A 70 -1.00 -5.84 -7.18
C VAL A 70 -2.16 -6.04 -6.18
N GLY A 71 -2.05 -5.42 -5.00
CA GLY A 71 -3.10 -5.35 -4.00
C GLY A 71 -3.68 -3.94 -3.99
N ARG A 72 -4.95 -3.82 -4.40
CA ARG A 72 -5.71 -2.56 -4.48
C ARG A 72 -5.65 -1.83 -3.11
N ILE A 73 -4.84 -0.78 -2.99
CA ILE A 73 -4.84 0.11 -1.82
C ILE A 73 -6.20 0.81 -1.81
N ARG A 74 -7.13 0.33 -0.99
CA ARG A 74 -8.37 1.05 -0.70
C ARG A 74 -7.99 2.33 0.05
N ARG A 75 -8.16 3.48 -0.59
CA ARG A 75 -8.00 4.80 0.04
C ARG A 75 -9.01 4.92 1.19
N MET A 76 -8.54 5.29 2.38
CA MET A 76 -9.38 5.69 3.50
C MET A 76 -9.45 7.22 3.55
N THR A 77 -10.64 7.72 3.88
CA THR A 77 -11.04 9.14 3.85
C THR A 77 -10.92 9.84 5.21
N LYS A 78 -10.17 9.28 6.18
CA LYS A 78 -10.02 9.88 7.52
C LYS A 78 -8.54 9.99 7.93
N PRO A 79 -8.14 11.12 8.55
CA PRO A 79 -6.75 11.40 8.92
C PRO A 79 -6.19 10.54 10.07
N ASP A 80 -7.03 9.82 10.83
CA ASP A 80 -6.59 8.96 11.95
C ASP A 80 -6.46 7.47 11.58
N ASP A 81 -6.74 7.10 10.34
CA ASP A 81 -6.58 5.71 9.89
C ASP A 81 -5.12 5.46 9.51
N PHE A 82 -4.28 5.21 10.52
CA PHE A 82 -2.97 4.64 10.30
C PHE A 82 -3.11 3.39 9.44
N VAL A 83 -2.58 3.44 8.20
CA VAL A 83 -2.60 2.30 7.28
C VAL A 83 -1.74 1.20 7.88
N LYS A 84 -2.39 0.28 8.60
CA LYS A 84 -1.76 -0.93 9.12
C LYS A 84 -1.40 -1.82 7.94
N THR A 85 -0.16 -1.66 7.46
CA THR A 85 0.38 -2.46 6.37
C THR A 85 0.91 -3.76 6.97
N ALA A 86 0.18 -4.85 6.77
CA ALA A 86 0.63 -6.18 7.19
C ALA A 86 1.67 -6.72 6.20
N LEU A 87 2.95 -6.69 6.58
CA LEU A 87 4.04 -7.28 5.80
C LEU A 87 4.11 -8.79 6.07
N ARG A 88 3.99 -9.62 5.02
CA ARG A 88 4.21 -11.08 5.14
C ARG A 88 5.67 -11.39 4.89
N LEU A 89 6.47 -11.44 5.94
CA LEU A 89 7.90 -11.76 5.83
C LEU A 89 8.15 -13.27 5.88
N PRO A 90 9.09 -13.82 5.09
CA PRO A 90 9.61 -15.16 5.29
C PRO A 90 10.09 -15.37 6.74
N ARG A 91 9.99 -16.60 7.26
CA ARG A 91 10.28 -16.90 8.67
C ARG A 91 11.70 -16.48 9.05
N ASP A 92 12.67 -16.88 8.24
CA ASP A 92 14.09 -16.62 8.48
C ASP A 92 14.38 -15.12 8.57
N LEU A 93 13.83 -14.32 7.65
CA LEU A 93 13.98 -12.86 7.64
C LEU A 93 13.32 -12.20 8.85
N ARG A 94 12.15 -12.68 9.27
CA ARG A 94 11.47 -12.16 10.46
C ARG A 94 12.29 -12.45 11.72
N ASP A 95 12.91 -13.62 11.80
CA ASP A 95 13.69 -14.04 12.96
C ASP A 95 15.00 -13.22 13.04
N GLU A 96 15.67 -12.96 11.90
CA GLU A 96 16.82 -12.04 11.81
C GLU A 96 16.45 -10.59 12.19
N LEU A 97 15.30 -10.07 11.72
CA LEU A 97 14.83 -8.73 12.10
C LEU A 97 14.52 -8.63 13.59
N LYS A 98 13.97 -9.69 14.18
CA LYS A 98 13.67 -9.74 15.61
C LYS A 98 14.95 -9.73 16.44
N GLU A 99 15.97 -10.49 16.03
CA GLU A 99 17.28 -10.48 16.67
C GLU A 99 17.96 -9.10 16.56
N SER A 100 17.94 -8.50 15.37
CA SER A 100 18.47 -7.14 15.19
C SER A 100 17.74 -6.11 16.03
N ALA A 101 16.40 -6.14 16.05
CA ALA A 101 15.61 -5.21 16.85
C ALA A 101 15.93 -5.34 18.35
N ALA A 102 16.08 -6.58 18.83
CA ALA A 102 16.50 -6.86 20.20
C ALA A 102 17.91 -6.30 20.49
N SER A 103 18.87 -6.48 19.59
CA SER A 103 20.23 -5.92 19.74
C SER A 103 20.26 -4.39 19.73
N ALA A 104 19.36 -3.76 18.98
CA ALA A 104 19.24 -2.31 18.88
C ALA A 104 18.40 -1.69 20.02
N GLY A 105 17.80 -2.51 20.89
CA GLY A 105 16.90 -2.06 21.96
C GLY A 105 15.61 -1.41 21.45
N ARG A 106 15.12 -1.82 20.28
CA ARG A 106 13.95 -1.23 19.60
C ARG A 106 12.88 -2.27 19.33
N SER A 107 11.64 -1.82 19.07
CA SER A 107 10.61 -2.74 18.56
C SER A 107 10.97 -3.19 17.15
N MET A 108 10.51 -4.38 16.76
CA MET A 108 10.72 -4.89 15.39
C MET A 108 10.17 -3.93 14.33
N ASN A 109 9.09 -3.21 14.63
CA ASN A 109 8.53 -2.19 13.73
C ASN A 109 9.46 -0.97 13.58
N ASP A 110 10.01 -0.48 14.69
CA ASP A 110 10.93 0.66 14.67
C ASP A 110 12.22 0.31 13.93
N GLU A 111 12.68 -0.93 14.04
CA GLU A 111 13.84 -1.44 13.31
C GLU A 111 13.57 -1.52 11.80
N ILE A 112 12.39 -2.02 11.39
CA ILE A 112 11.97 -2.04 9.98
C ILE A 112 11.91 -0.61 9.42
N VAL A 113 11.32 0.33 10.16
CA VAL A 113 11.25 1.75 9.76
C VAL A 113 12.64 2.38 9.71
N ALA A 114 13.51 2.10 10.67
CA ALA A 114 14.88 2.61 10.69
C ALA A 114 15.68 2.13 9.48
N ARG A 115 15.63 0.82 9.17
CA ARG A 115 16.29 0.24 8.00
C ARG A 115 15.73 0.80 6.68
N ALA A 116 14.41 0.99 6.60
CA ALA A 116 13.77 1.61 5.44
C ALA A 116 14.21 3.07 5.24
N ARG A 117 14.42 3.82 6.32
CA ARG A 117 14.93 5.21 6.29
C ARG A 117 16.41 5.27 5.92
N LEU A 118 17.20 4.28 6.34
CA LEU A 118 18.64 4.19 6.11
C LEU A 118 19.01 3.66 4.71
N GLN A 119 18.04 3.18 3.92
CA GLN A 119 18.23 2.90 2.50
C GLN A 119 17.76 4.10 1.65
N PRO A 120 18.60 5.13 1.43
CA PRO A 120 18.27 6.24 0.53
C PRO A 120 18.23 5.84 -0.95
N GLN A 121 18.48 4.57 -1.27
CA GLN A 121 18.41 4.03 -2.63
C GLN A 121 17.22 3.10 -2.81
N SER A 122 16.07 3.69 -3.07
CA SER A 122 15.55 3.39 -4.40
C SER A 122 15.09 4.68 -5.03
N VAL A 123 15.76 5.08 -6.11
CA VAL A 123 15.23 6.05 -7.08
C VAL A 123 13.76 5.72 -7.39
N ALA A 124 13.40 4.44 -7.32
CA ALA A 124 12.03 3.94 -7.38
C ALA A 124 11.12 4.47 -6.25
N ALA A 125 11.51 4.46 -4.98
CA ALA A 125 10.70 4.95 -3.87
C ALA A 125 10.47 6.46 -3.97
N THR A 126 11.51 7.25 -4.27
CA THR A 126 11.34 8.70 -4.49
C THR A 126 10.45 8.98 -5.70
N ALA A 127 10.59 8.22 -6.80
CA ALA A 127 9.71 8.34 -7.96
C ALA A 127 8.25 7.94 -7.64
N ILE A 128 8.04 6.96 -6.76
CA ILE A 128 6.71 6.56 -6.29
C ILE A 128 6.11 7.67 -5.42
N LEU A 129 6.88 8.23 -4.48
CA LEU A 129 6.43 9.34 -3.63
C LEU A 129 6.05 10.57 -4.48
N ASN A 130 6.90 10.97 -5.43
CA ASN A 130 6.60 12.08 -6.34
C ASN A 130 5.34 11.82 -7.18
N LYS A 131 5.10 10.57 -7.60
CA LYS A 131 3.86 10.19 -8.28
C LYS A 131 2.65 10.30 -7.36
N ILE A 132 2.76 9.86 -6.11
CA ILE A 132 1.68 9.99 -5.11
C ILE A 132 1.35 11.47 -4.89
N GLU A 133 2.36 12.32 -4.68
CA GLU A 133 2.18 13.77 -4.54
C GLU A 133 1.49 14.38 -5.77
N LEU A 134 1.92 14.03 -6.97
CA LEU A 134 1.29 14.48 -8.21
C LEU A 134 -0.17 14.03 -8.32
N TYR A 135 -0.48 12.79 -7.93
CA TYR A 135 -1.87 12.32 -7.91
C TYR A 135 -2.70 13.06 -6.87
N GLU A 136 -2.14 13.33 -5.69
CA GLU A 136 -2.83 14.08 -4.64
C GLU A 136 -3.14 15.51 -5.08
N THR A 137 -2.20 16.20 -5.72
CA THR A 137 -2.46 17.55 -6.25
C THR A 137 -3.55 17.53 -7.32
N GLN A 138 -3.52 16.57 -8.25
CA GLN A 138 -4.57 16.40 -9.26
C GLN A 138 -5.95 16.13 -8.64
N ILE A 139 -6.02 15.32 -7.57
CA ILE A 139 -7.28 15.05 -6.87
C ILE A 139 -7.80 16.32 -6.20
N ARG A 140 -6.94 17.04 -5.46
CA ARG A 140 -7.32 18.30 -4.81
C ARG A 140 -7.80 19.32 -5.83
N GLU A 141 -7.13 19.43 -6.98
CA GLU A 141 -7.55 20.31 -8.07
C GLU A 141 -8.90 19.89 -8.67
N ALA A 142 -9.11 18.59 -8.89
CA ALA A 142 -10.37 18.08 -9.41
C ALA A 142 -11.53 18.32 -8.43
N GLU A 143 -11.30 18.12 -7.14
CA GLU A 143 -12.27 18.42 -6.07
C GLU A 143 -12.56 19.92 -5.99
N LYS A 144 -11.54 20.77 -6.09
CA LYS A 144 -11.71 22.23 -6.15
C LYS A 144 -12.58 22.63 -7.35
N ARG A 145 -12.32 22.08 -8.54
CA ARG A 145 -13.13 22.35 -9.75
C ARG A 145 -14.59 21.88 -9.58
N ARG A 146 -14.81 20.73 -8.93
CA ARG A 146 -16.16 20.24 -8.61
C ARG A 146 -16.88 21.19 -7.66
N MET A 147 -16.20 21.61 -6.60
CA MET A 147 -16.74 22.56 -5.63
C MET A 147 -17.08 23.90 -6.28
N GLU A 148 -16.19 24.45 -7.11
CA GLU A 148 -16.44 25.66 -7.90
C GLU A 148 -17.66 25.51 -8.83
N SER A 149 -17.85 24.34 -9.46
CA SER A 149 -19.02 24.06 -10.29
C SER A 149 -20.31 24.03 -9.46
N LEU A 150 -20.29 23.43 -8.27
CA LEU A 150 -21.42 23.43 -7.35
C LEU A 150 -21.79 24.86 -6.94
N TRP A 151 -20.80 25.68 -6.59
CA TRP A 151 -21.03 27.08 -6.23
C TRP A 151 -21.65 27.89 -7.37
N ARG A 152 -21.18 27.71 -8.61
CA ARG A 152 -21.81 28.33 -9.78
C ARG A 152 -23.27 27.91 -9.96
N MET A 153 -23.64 26.67 -9.62
CA MET A 153 -25.03 26.22 -9.67
C MET A 153 -25.88 26.88 -8.58
N VAL A 154 -25.35 27.03 -7.36
CA VAL A 154 -26.02 27.77 -6.27
C VAL A 154 -26.25 29.23 -6.66
N GLU A 155 -25.24 29.90 -7.23
CA GLU A 155 -25.36 31.27 -7.73
C GLU A 155 -26.43 31.39 -8.83
N ARG A 156 -26.46 30.43 -9.77
CA ARG A 156 -27.50 30.37 -10.82
C ARG A 156 -28.90 30.14 -10.23
N LEU A 157 -29.03 29.25 -9.24
CA LEU A 157 -30.30 28.97 -8.57
C LEU A 157 -30.82 30.22 -7.86
N SER A 158 -29.95 30.92 -7.12
CA SER A 158 -30.27 32.20 -6.47
C SER A 158 -30.83 33.22 -7.48
N ALA A 159 -30.17 33.36 -8.64
CA ALA A 159 -30.62 34.26 -9.69
C ALA A 159 -31.96 33.84 -10.32
N VAL A 160 -32.22 32.54 -10.45
CA VAL A 160 -33.52 32.03 -10.94
C VAL A 160 -34.63 32.34 -9.93
N ILE A 161 -34.40 32.11 -8.64
CA ILE A 161 -35.36 32.41 -7.58
C ILE A 161 -35.70 33.91 -7.57
N GLY A 162 -34.68 34.78 -7.63
CA GLY A 162 -34.89 36.23 -7.68
C GLY A 162 -35.68 36.70 -8.91
N ARG A 163 -35.64 35.96 -10.03
CA ARG A 163 -36.49 36.23 -11.21
C ARG A 163 -37.89 35.64 -11.11
N ALA A 164 -38.04 34.48 -10.48
CA ALA A 164 -39.32 33.77 -10.36
C ALA A 164 -40.26 34.42 -9.34
N GLU A 165 -39.71 34.92 -8.24
CA GLU A 165 -40.47 35.55 -7.16
C GLU A 165 -41.43 36.66 -7.62
N PRO A 166 -41.01 37.69 -8.38
CA PRO A 166 -41.95 38.73 -8.84
C PRO A 166 -43.06 38.18 -9.76
N LEU A 167 -42.76 37.14 -10.54
CA LEU A 167 -43.76 36.49 -11.40
C LEU A 167 -44.83 35.76 -10.57
N VAL A 168 -44.42 35.08 -9.51
CA VAL A 168 -45.34 34.41 -8.57
C VAL A 168 -46.13 35.45 -7.77
N GLN A 169 -45.49 36.54 -7.35
CA GLN A 169 -46.16 37.65 -6.65
C GLN A 169 -47.23 38.33 -7.52
N ALA A 170 -47.01 38.43 -8.83
CA ALA A 170 -47.99 38.97 -9.77
C ALA A 170 -49.16 38.01 -10.09
N SER A 171 -48.99 36.71 -9.86
CA SER A 171 -50.04 35.71 -10.10
C SER A 171 -51.19 35.82 -9.08
N GLN A 172 -52.41 35.47 -9.50
CA GLN A 172 -53.63 35.42 -8.66
C GLN A 172 -54.19 33.99 -8.49
N GLY A 173 -53.37 32.95 -8.71
CA GLY A 173 -53.80 31.56 -8.64
C GLY A 173 -53.93 31.00 -7.22
N GLN A 174 -54.87 30.06 -7.03
CA GLN A 174 -54.87 29.16 -5.87
C GLN A 174 -53.56 28.35 -5.88
N GLY A 175 -52.78 28.42 -4.81
CA GLY A 175 -51.44 27.83 -4.71
C GLY A 175 -50.28 28.83 -4.67
N LYS A 176 -50.54 30.13 -4.87
CA LYS A 176 -49.51 31.18 -4.76
C LYS A 176 -48.75 31.15 -3.44
N GLU A 177 -49.46 31.02 -2.31
CA GLU A 177 -48.85 31.02 -0.98
C GLU A 177 -47.97 29.79 -0.72
N GLU A 178 -48.27 28.67 -1.36
CA GLU A 178 -47.46 27.45 -1.26
C GLU A 178 -46.15 27.65 -2.03
N VAL A 179 -46.23 28.15 -3.26
CA VAL A 179 -45.04 28.45 -4.08
C VAL A 179 -44.15 29.50 -3.41
N LEU A 180 -44.73 30.54 -2.80
CA LEU A 180 -43.95 31.55 -2.05
C LEU A 180 -43.24 30.96 -0.82
N ARG A 181 -43.88 30.03 -0.11
CA ARG A 181 -43.23 29.30 1.00
C ARG A 181 -42.05 28.47 0.52
N GLU A 182 -42.22 27.72 -0.57
CA GLU A 182 -41.13 26.93 -1.16
C GLU A 182 -39.97 27.82 -1.66
N ILE A 183 -40.28 28.99 -2.23
CA ILE A 183 -39.28 29.99 -2.62
C ILE A 183 -38.49 30.47 -1.40
N GLU A 184 -39.15 30.75 -0.28
CA GLU A 184 -38.49 31.21 0.94
C GLU A 184 -37.60 30.12 1.55
N VAL A 185 -38.09 28.88 1.66
CA VAL A 185 -37.28 27.73 2.10
C VAL A 185 -36.05 27.55 1.21
N THR A 186 -36.21 27.67 -0.10
CA THR A 186 -35.09 27.55 -1.03
C THR A 186 -34.09 28.70 -0.87
N ARG A 187 -34.56 29.92 -0.59
CA ARG A 187 -33.72 31.09 -0.30
C ARG A 187 -32.92 30.88 0.98
N GLU A 188 -33.54 30.40 2.05
CA GLU A 188 -32.85 30.07 3.30
C GLU A 188 -31.78 29.00 3.08
N LEU A 189 -32.08 27.95 2.31
CA LEU A 189 -31.10 26.91 1.95
C LEU A 189 -29.93 27.48 1.14
N VAL A 190 -30.21 28.30 0.12
CA VAL A 190 -29.16 28.97 -0.67
C VAL A 190 -28.29 29.86 0.19
N LYS A 191 -28.89 30.60 1.14
CA LYS A 191 -28.18 31.47 2.08
C LYS A 191 -27.29 30.65 3.03
N ALA A 192 -27.84 29.59 3.63
CA ALA A 192 -27.09 28.69 4.50
C ALA A 192 -25.90 28.03 3.77
N LEU A 193 -26.09 27.65 2.50
CA LEU A 193 -25.00 27.16 1.67
C LEU A 193 -23.98 28.26 1.39
N SER A 194 -24.39 29.48 1.03
CA SER A 194 -23.45 30.57 0.75
C SER A 194 -22.62 30.98 1.97
N ASP A 195 -23.16 30.86 3.17
CA ASP A 195 -22.46 31.17 4.42
C ASP A 195 -21.36 30.14 4.76
N TYR A 196 -21.40 28.95 4.15
CA TYR A 196 -20.40 27.89 4.33
C TYR A 196 -19.16 28.05 3.43
N ARG A 197 -19.23 28.92 2.43
CA ARG A 197 -18.15 29.16 1.45
C ARG A 197 -16.99 29.94 2.05
#